data_AF-A0A6M2E379-F1
#
_entry.id   AF-A0A6M2E379-F1
#
_cell.length_a   1.000
_cell.length_b   1.000
_cell.length_c   1.000
_cell.angle_alpha   90.00
_cell.angle_beta   90.00
_cell.angle_gamma   90.00
#
_symmetry.space_group_name_H-M   'P 1'
#
loop_
_entity.id
_entity.type
_entity.pdbx_description
1 polymer ?
#
loop_
_entity_poly.entity_id
_entity_poly.type
_entity_poly.pdbx_seq_one_letter_code
_entity_poly.pdbx_strand_id
1 'polypeptide(L)'
;DDVRRGMVLCKPGTVQQHDCFEAQVYVLKKEEGGRERPILKYYQPIVYSRTFDCPSRVLFEGRDMVMPGEDAKLEIRLLKPMALEQGQRFTLRDGHLTAGTGVVTKILPNLNEEEKKDLAKSAKQREKDAQRKAQQKAT
;
A
#
# COMPACT_ATOMS: atom_id res chain seq x y z
N ASP A 1 -7.78 -26.47 6.60
CA ASP A 1 -8.05 -25.03 6.35
C ASP A 1 -7.10 -24.06 7.04
N ASP A 2 -6.06 -24.54 7.73
CA ASP A 2 -5.16 -23.69 8.54
C ASP A 2 -4.04 -23.01 7.75
N VAL A 3 -3.86 -23.37 6.48
CA VAL A 3 -2.87 -22.78 5.58
C VAL A 3 -3.58 -22.15 4.39
N ARG A 4 -3.17 -20.92 4.05
CA ARG A 4 -3.71 -20.17 2.91
C ARG A 4 -2.60 -19.75 1.98
N ARG A 5 -2.93 -19.60 0.70
CA ARG A 5 -2.02 -19.03 -0.30
C ARG A 5 -1.55 -17.64 0.16
N GLY A 6 -0.26 -17.38 -0.01
CA GLY A 6 0.40 -16.16 0.47
C GLY A 6 1.11 -16.32 1.83
N MET A 7 0.86 -17.41 2.55
CA MET A 7 1.69 -17.78 3.71
C MET A 7 3.06 -18.28 3.26
N VAL A 8 4.08 -18.03 4.09
CA VAL A 8 5.47 -18.42 3.84
C VAL A 8 5.90 -19.41 4.93
N LEU A 9 6.41 -20.57 4.52
CA LEU A 9 7.06 -21.51 5.43
C LEU A 9 8.50 -21.08 5.63
N CYS A 10 8.89 -20.82 6.87
CA CYS A 10 10.23 -20.37 7.23
C CYS A 10 10.66 -20.98 8.56
N LYS A 11 11.96 -20.88 8.85
CA LYS A 11 12.50 -21.27 10.16
C LYS A 11 11.91 -20.33 11.24
N PRO A 12 11.56 -20.84 12.44
CA PRO A 12 11.06 -19.99 13.50
C PRO A 12 11.97 -18.79 13.77
N GLY A 13 11.37 -17.59 13.79
CA GLY A 13 12.06 -16.33 14.06
C GLY A 13 12.80 -15.69 12.89
N THR A 14 12.80 -16.28 11.68
CA THR A 14 13.57 -15.70 10.55
C THR A 14 12.80 -14.66 9.75
N VAL A 15 11.50 -14.87 9.52
CA VAL A 15 10.67 -13.95 8.74
C VAL A 15 9.60 -13.35 9.64
N GLN A 16 9.52 -12.03 9.64
CA GLN A 16 8.51 -11.28 10.39
C GLN A 16 7.43 -10.74 9.45
N GLN A 17 6.24 -10.51 10.03
CA GLN A 17 5.12 -9.94 9.29
C GLN A 17 5.05 -8.44 9.56
N HIS A 18 4.91 -7.67 8.49
CA HIS A 18 4.83 -6.23 8.53
C HIS A 18 3.61 -5.74 7.74
N ASP A 19 3.01 -4.64 8.20
CA ASP A 19 1.89 -3.99 7.51
C ASP A 19 2.26 -2.59 7.00
N CYS A 20 3.45 -2.07 7.30
CA CYS A 20 3.90 -0.76 6.84
C CYS A 20 5.35 -0.82 6.34
N PHE A 21 5.61 -0.22 5.17
CA PHE A 21 6.95 -0.16 4.60
C PHE A 21 7.12 1.00 3.62
N GLU A 22 8.36 1.45 3.47
CA GLU A 22 8.77 2.34 2.38
C GLU A 22 9.25 1.52 1.19
N ALA A 23 8.92 1.99 -0.01
CA ALA A 23 9.36 1.39 -1.25
C ALA A 23 9.70 2.42 -2.31
N GLN A 24 10.61 2.05 -3.20
CA GLN A 24 10.81 2.75 -4.46
C GLN A 24 9.95 2.09 -5.50
N VAL A 25 9.08 2.86 -6.17
CA VAL A 25 8.13 2.33 -7.15
C VAL A 25 8.23 3.11 -8.44
N TYR A 26 8.40 2.38 -9.53
CA TYR A 26 8.25 2.90 -10.88
C TYR A 26 6.79 2.74 -11.31
N VAL A 27 6.14 3.86 -11.64
CA VAL A 27 4.77 3.85 -12.17
C VAL A 27 4.84 3.60 -13.68
N LEU A 28 4.16 2.55 -14.15
CA LEU A 28 4.19 2.17 -15.56
C LEU A 28 3.46 3.19 -16.43
N LYS A 29 4.01 3.48 -17.61
CA LYS A 29 3.39 4.33 -18.63
C LYS A 29 2.22 3.60 -19.30
N LYS A 30 1.33 4.37 -19.94
CA LYS A 30 0.24 3.82 -20.76
C LYS A 30 0.76 2.86 -21.84
N GLU A 31 1.88 3.20 -22.48
CA GLU A 31 2.54 2.39 -23.52
C GLU A 31 3.06 1.04 -22.98
N GLU A 32 3.39 1.00 -21.68
CA GLU A 32 3.85 -0.20 -20.98
C GLU A 32 2.68 -1.03 -20.39
N GLY A 33 1.44 -0.67 -20.71
CA GLY A 33 0.23 -1.30 -20.15
C GLY A 33 -0.14 -0.80 -18.75
N GLY A 34 0.45 0.32 -18.31
CA GLY A 34 0.19 0.97 -17.04
C GLY A 34 -1.07 1.84 -17.02
N ARG A 35 -1.17 2.70 -16.01
CA ARG A 35 -2.31 3.62 -15.86
C ARG A 35 -2.13 4.84 -16.75
N GLU A 36 -3.24 5.31 -17.31
CA GLU A 36 -3.29 6.62 -17.98
C GLU A 36 -3.43 7.77 -16.97
N ARG A 37 -4.13 7.52 -15.85
CA ARG A 37 -4.36 8.52 -14.82
C ARG A 37 -3.27 8.49 -13.75
N PRO A 38 -2.91 9.66 -13.17
CA PRO A 38 -1.94 9.74 -12.07
C PRO A 38 -2.38 8.95 -10.84
N ILE A 39 -1.40 8.49 -10.07
CA ILE A 39 -1.65 7.90 -8.75
C ILE A 39 -1.80 9.04 -7.74
N LEU A 40 -2.97 9.12 -7.12
CA LEU A 40 -3.30 10.14 -6.11
C LEU A 40 -2.98 9.66 -4.70
N LYS A 41 -2.86 10.62 -3.77
CA LYS A 41 -2.65 10.31 -2.36
C LYS A 41 -3.83 9.49 -1.83
N TYR A 42 -3.53 8.50 -0.99
CA TYR A 42 -4.51 7.53 -0.47
C TYR A 42 -5.11 6.57 -1.51
N TYR A 43 -4.51 6.46 -2.68
CA TYR A 43 -4.84 5.43 -3.64
C TYR A 43 -4.73 4.02 -3.02
N GLN A 44 -5.66 3.13 -3.38
CA GLN A 44 -5.79 1.80 -2.77
C GLN A 44 -5.58 0.68 -3.79
N PRO A 45 -4.33 0.38 -4.18
CA PRO A 45 -4.02 -0.76 -5.03
C PRO A 45 -3.96 -2.05 -4.23
N ILE A 46 -4.02 -3.17 -4.95
CA ILE A 46 -3.66 -4.47 -4.42
C ILE A 46 -2.16 -4.67 -4.67
N VAL A 47 -1.40 -4.89 -3.59
CA VAL A 47 0.01 -5.25 -3.64
C VAL A 47 0.11 -6.74 -3.90
N TYR A 48 0.79 -7.11 -4.98
CA TYR A 48 1.17 -8.49 -5.26
C TYR A 48 2.67 -8.66 -5.02
N SER A 49 3.02 -9.58 -4.14
CA SER A 49 4.43 -9.96 -3.94
C SER A 49 4.54 -11.46 -3.72
N ARG A 50 5.49 -12.08 -4.43
CA ARG A 50 5.65 -13.55 -4.50
C ARG A 50 4.30 -14.22 -4.78
N THR A 51 3.70 -14.85 -3.77
CA THR A 51 2.44 -15.61 -3.89
C THR A 51 1.24 -14.93 -3.24
N PHE A 52 1.44 -13.81 -2.54
CA PHE A 52 0.38 -13.11 -1.84
C PHE A 52 -0.11 -11.88 -2.59
N ASP A 53 -1.39 -11.56 -2.36
CA ASP A 53 -2.05 -10.33 -2.73
C ASP A 53 -2.70 -9.70 -1.49
N CYS A 54 -2.48 -8.41 -1.30
CA CYS A 54 -3.04 -7.69 -0.16
C CYS A 54 -3.50 -6.29 -0.58
N PRO A 55 -4.76 -5.90 -0.30
CA PRO A 55 -5.19 -4.52 -0.43
C PRO A 55 -4.29 -3.61 0.41
N SER A 56 -3.91 -2.49 -0.17
CA SER A 56 -2.99 -1.54 0.44
C SER A 56 -3.48 -0.11 0.27
N ARG A 57 -2.86 0.81 0.98
CA ARG A 57 -2.95 2.24 0.73
C ARG A 57 -1.57 2.80 0.49
N VAL A 58 -1.48 3.64 -0.52
CA VAL A 58 -0.26 4.37 -0.86
C VAL A 58 -0.35 5.79 -0.30
N LEU A 59 0.73 6.21 0.37
CA LEU A 59 0.96 7.57 0.81
C LEU A 59 2.27 8.08 0.23
N PHE A 60 2.30 9.39 0.00
CA PHE A 60 3.48 10.12 -0.46
C PHE A 60 3.73 11.30 0.46
N GLU A 61 5.00 11.57 0.71
CA GLU A 61 5.47 12.75 1.41
C GLU A 61 5.83 13.83 0.38
N GLY A 62 5.38 15.07 0.60
CA GLY A 62 5.77 16.23 -0.22
C GLY A 62 5.19 16.29 -1.64
N ARG A 63 4.35 15.32 -2.05
CA ARG A 63 3.65 15.32 -3.34
C ARG A 63 2.22 14.84 -3.17
N ASP A 64 1.31 15.34 -4.00
CA ASP A 64 -0.10 14.95 -3.99
C ASP A 64 -0.46 13.92 -5.07
N MET A 65 0.38 13.81 -6.09
CA MET A 65 0.20 12.91 -7.23
C MET A 65 1.53 12.44 -7.82
N VAL A 66 1.53 11.24 -8.40
CA VAL A 66 2.65 10.65 -9.14
C VAL A 66 2.20 10.36 -10.56
N MET A 67 2.96 10.84 -11.55
CA MET A 67 2.64 10.67 -12.96
C MET A 67 3.07 9.30 -13.49
N PRO A 68 2.37 8.73 -14.48
CA PRO A 68 2.85 7.54 -15.19
C PRO A 68 4.22 7.77 -15.83
N GLY A 69 5.13 6.82 -15.66
CA GLY A 69 6.52 6.90 -16.12
C GLY A 69 7.50 7.55 -15.14
N GLU A 70 7.06 7.86 -13.92
CA GLU A 70 7.90 8.44 -12.87
C GLU A 70 8.27 7.41 -11.79
N ASP A 71 9.48 7.57 -11.25
CA ASP A 71 9.93 6.88 -10.05
C ASP A 71 9.57 7.69 -8.81
N ALA A 72 8.87 7.07 -7.87
CA ALA A 72 8.49 7.70 -6.62
C ALA A 72 8.82 6.83 -5.41
N LYS A 73 9.23 7.50 -4.33
CA LYS A 73 9.34 6.89 -3.00
C LYS A 73 7.96 6.93 -2.35
N LEU A 74 7.42 5.76 -2.05
CA LEU A 74 6.06 5.59 -1.54
C LEU A 74 6.09 4.91 -0.17
N GLU A 75 5.25 5.38 0.75
CA GLU A 75 4.90 4.64 1.96
C GLU A 75 3.66 3.80 1.67
N ILE A 76 3.77 2.48 1.87
CA ILE A 76 2.69 1.53 1.59
C ILE A 76 2.23 0.90 2.90
N ARG A 77 0.92 1.01 3.14
CA ARG A 77 0.23 0.43 4.28
C ARG A 77 -0.67 -0.70 3.82
N LEU A 78 -0.40 -1.92 4.27
CA LEU A 78 -1.20 -3.10 3.96
C LEU A 78 -2.38 -3.20 4.92
N LEU A 79 -3.50 -3.75 4.41
CA LEU A 79 -4.68 -4.01 5.23
C LEU A 79 -4.43 -5.13 6.26
N LYS A 80 -3.53 -6.06 5.94
CA LYS A 80 -3.15 -7.20 6.79
C LYS A 80 -1.63 -7.32 6.83
N PRO A 81 -1.05 -7.73 7.97
CA PRO A 81 0.39 -7.94 8.07
C PRO A 81 0.81 -9.12 7.20
N MET A 82 1.81 -8.91 6.34
CA MET A 82 2.32 -9.91 5.41
C MET A 82 3.82 -10.09 5.60
N ALA A 83 4.34 -11.25 5.19
CA ALA A 83 5.78 -11.51 5.19
C ALA A 83 6.48 -10.58 4.20
N LEU A 84 7.30 -9.67 4.71
CA LEU A 84 8.00 -8.66 3.93
C LEU A 84 9.48 -8.60 4.33
N GLU A 85 10.34 -8.51 3.34
CA GLU A 85 11.79 -8.38 3.48
C GLU A 85 12.29 -7.15 2.72
N GLN A 86 13.36 -6.53 3.23
CA GLN A 86 14.03 -5.45 2.51
C GLN A 86 14.61 -5.99 1.18
N GLY A 87 14.42 -5.23 0.10
CA GLY A 87 14.81 -5.65 -1.26
C GLY A 87 13.78 -6.55 -1.96
N GLN A 88 12.69 -6.92 -1.29
CA GLN A 88 11.63 -7.72 -1.90
C GLN A 88 10.94 -6.93 -3.02
N ARG A 89 10.78 -7.56 -4.18
CA ARG A 89 10.06 -6.99 -5.33
C ARG A 89 8.56 -7.21 -5.19
N PHE A 90 7.78 -6.23 -5.62
CA PHE A 90 6.32 -6.31 -5.65
C PHE A 90 5.77 -5.54 -6.84
N THR A 91 4.50 -5.78 -7.16
CA THR A 91 3.76 -5.04 -8.18
C THR A 91 2.49 -4.47 -7.57
N LEU A 92 2.15 -3.23 -7.93
CA LEU A 92 0.89 -2.60 -7.59
C LEU A 92 -0.11 -2.87 -8.71
N ARG A 93 -1.28 -3.40 -8.37
CA ARG A 93 -2.33 -3.70 -9.35
C ARG A 93 -3.65 -3.01 -9.00
N ASP A 94 -4.32 -2.54 -10.05
CA ASP A 94 -5.66 -1.96 -10.02
C ASP A 94 -6.60 -2.84 -10.84
N GLY A 95 -7.34 -3.71 -10.16
CA GLY A 95 -8.09 -4.77 -10.83
C GLY A 95 -7.17 -5.63 -11.70
N HIS A 96 -7.30 -5.53 -13.02
CA HIS A 96 -6.52 -6.33 -13.96
C HIS A 96 -5.19 -5.67 -14.40
N LEU A 97 -5.06 -4.35 -14.24
CA LEU A 97 -3.93 -3.56 -14.73
C LEU A 97 -2.81 -3.48 -13.69
N THR A 98 -1.56 -3.56 -14.14
CA THR A 98 -0.40 -3.32 -13.28
C THR A 98 -0.07 -1.83 -13.31
N ALA A 99 -0.27 -1.16 -12.17
CA ALA A 99 -0.04 0.27 -12.04
C ALA A 99 1.45 0.62 -11.92
N GLY A 100 2.24 -0.25 -11.30
CA GLY A 100 3.66 -0.01 -11.10
C GLY A 100 4.38 -1.22 -10.53
N THR A 101 5.71 -1.17 -10.61
CA THR A 101 6.61 -2.18 -10.05
C THR A 101 7.51 -1.53 -9.01
N GLY A 102 7.68 -2.19 -7.88
CA GLY A 102 8.39 -1.63 -6.75
C GLY A 102 9.35 -2.58 -6.07
N VAL A 103 10.24 -2.00 -5.28
CA VAL A 103 11.18 -2.69 -4.40
C VAL A 103 11.06 -2.11 -3.00
N VAL A 104 10.90 -2.97 -2.00
CA VAL A 104 10.88 -2.57 -0.59
C VAL A 104 12.25 -2.00 -0.22
N THR A 105 12.29 -0.73 0.18
CA THR A 105 13.53 -0.04 0.57
C THR A 105 13.75 -0.07 2.07
N LYS A 106 12.69 0.05 2.86
CA LYS A 106 12.77 0.05 4.33
C LYS A 106 11.48 -0.49 4.94
N ILE A 107 11.61 -1.33 5.96
CA ILE A 107 10.47 -1.81 6.75
C ILE A 107 10.18 -0.78 7.85
N LEU A 108 8.92 -0.39 8.01
CA LEU A 108 8.48 0.57 9.01
C LEU A 108 7.80 -0.14 10.20
N PRO A 109 7.63 0.53 11.35
CA PRO A 109 6.86 0.00 12.46
C PRO A 109 5.42 -0.32 12.05
N ASN A 110 4.85 -1.35 12.69
CA ASN A 110 3.50 -1.77 12.38
C ASN A 110 2.45 -0.71 12.72
N LEU A 111 1.35 -0.72 11.99
CA LEU A 111 0.25 0.23 12.15
C LEU A 111 -0.44 0.08 13.51
N ASN A 112 -0.81 1.21 14.09
CA ASN A 112 -1.61 1.25 15.31
C ASN A 112 -3.06 0.83 15.02
N GLU A 113 -3.80 0.41 16.06
CA GLU A 113 -5.19 -0.04 15.92
C GLU A 113 -6.11 1.03 15.31
N GLU A 114 -5.84 2.32 15.55
CA GLU A 114 -6.56 3.41 14.90
C GLU A 114 -6.29 3.51 13.40
N GLU A 115 -5.04 3.30 12.99
CA GLU A 115 -4.64 3.37 11.59
C GLU A 115 -5.15 2.17 10.80
N LYS A 116 -5.19 0.98 11.42
CA LYS A 116 -5.84 -0.21 10.83
C LYS A 116 -7.33 0.01 10.65
N LYS A 117 -8.01 0.57 11.66
CA LYS A 117 -9.43 0.95 11.57
C LYS A 117 -9.64 2.02 10.51
N ASP A 118 -8.74 2.99 10.40
CA ASP A 118 -8.76 3.91 9.29
C ASP A 118 -8.71 3.11 7.99
N LEU A 119 -7.65 2.36 7.70
CA LEU A 119 -7.49 1.59 6.46
C LEU A 119 -8.73 0.79 6.03
N ALA A 120 -9.43 0.17 6.98
CA ALA A 120 -10.66 -0.59 6.73
C ALA A 120 -11.92 0.27 6.43
N LYS A 121 -11.94 1.55 6.79
CA LYS A 121 -13.05 2.47 6.51
C LYS A 121 -13.12 2.84 5.03
N SER A 122 -14.33 2.79 4.49
CA SER A 122 -14.65 3.28 3.14
C SER A 122 -14.37 4.79 2.99
N ALA A 123 -14.12 5.24 1.74
CA ALA A 123 -13.90 6.65 1.40
C ALA A 123 -15.01 7.57 1.97
N LYS A 124 -16.27 7.14 1.84
CA LYS A 124 -17.46 7.86 2.32
C LYS A 124 -17.51 8.01 3.85
N GLN A 125 -16.99 7.02 4.58
CA GLN A 125 -16.98 7.04 6.03
C GLN A 125 -15.87 7.95 6.58
N ARG A 126 -14.73 8.02 5.88
CA ARG A 126 -13.64 8.96 6.18
C ARG A 126 -14.04 10.40 5.92
N GLU A 127 -14.72 10.68 4.81
CA GLU A 127 -15.21 12.03 4.51
C GLU A 127 -16.15 12.53 5.60
N LYS A 128 -17.09 11.69 6.06
CA LYS A 128 -17.97 12.02 7.19
C LYS A 128 -17.20 12.25 8.48
N ASP A 129 -16.20 11.42 8.79
CA ASP A 129 -15.39 11.56 9.99
C ASP A 129 -14.49 12.81 9.92
N ALA A 130 -13.95 13.15 8.75
CA ALA A 130 -13.17 14.34 8.51
C ALA A 130 -14.02 15.61 8.62
N GLN A 131 -15.24 15.60 8.06
CA GLN A 131 -16.21 16.69 8.19
C GLN A 131 -16.65 16.89 9.66
N ARG A 132 -16.92 15.80 10.40
CA ARG A 132 -17.24 15.87 11.83
C ARG A 132 -16.09 16.41 12.67
N LYS A 133 -14.86 15.98 12.41
CA LYS A 133 -13.67 16.49 13.11
C LYS A 133 -13.37 17.96 12.78
N ALA A 134 -13.60 18.39 11.54
CA ALA A 134 -13.46 19.78 11.15
C ALA A 134 -14.51 20.68 11.83
N GLN A 135 -15.76 20.21 11.94
CA GLN A 135 -16.83 20.93 12.64
C GLN A 135 -16.57 21.05 14.15
N GLN A 136 -16.09 19.98 14.79
CA GLN A 136 -15.75 19.99 16.22
C GLN A 136 -14.52 20.84 16.57
N LYS A 137 -13.60 21.08 15.63
CA LYS A 137 -12.46 21.98 15.83
C LYS A 137 -12.80 23.46 15.60
N ALA A 138 -13.92 23.74 14.94
CA ALA A 138 -14.39 25.09 14.68
C ALA A 138 -15.35 25.62 15.76
N THR A 139 -15.62 24.83 16.80
CA THR A 139 -16.41 25.19 17.99
C THR A 139 -15.49 25.20 19.19
#